data_AF-A0A7S0FAJ0-F1
#
_entry.id   AF-A0A7S0FAJ0-F1
#
_cell.length_a   1.000
_cell.length_b   1.000
_cell.length_c   1.000
_cell.angle_alpha   90.00
_cell.angle_beta   90.00
_cell.angle_gamma   90.00
#
_symmetry.space_group_name_H-M   'P 1'
#
loop_
_entity.id
_entity.type
_entity.pdbx_description
1 polymer ?
#
loop_
_entity_poly.entity_id
_entity_poly.type
_entity_poly.pdbx_seq_one_letter_code
_entity_poly.pdbx_strand_id
1 'polypeptide(L)'
;SSPSAPSFSLVPVSSVTGCLHPLELLRAGSQTLGSLCNEPLVLIPDMTSALEALQRFRGKNHAGLVVSAGKVHGVVLRTELLAFCLAGTWRSDSLMGSAMVSMPLTPARRGGSPPADGYSTG
;
A
#
# COMPACT_ATOMS: atom_id res chain seq x y z
N SER A 1 -28.31 -31.43 -0.77
CA SER A 1 -28.00 -30.70 0.48
C SER A 1 -27.11 -29.53 0.13
N SER A 2 -27.67 -28.32 0.12
CA SER A 2 -26.88 -27.10 -0.12
C SER A 2 -25.99 -26.83 1.10
N PRO A 3 -24.71 -26.49 0.93
CA PRO A 3 -23.86 -26.13 2.06
C PRO A 3 -24.39 -24.82 2.68
N SER A 4 -24.71 -24.86 3.97
CA SER A 4 -25.03 -23.67 4.75
C SER A 4 -23.84 -22.73 4.71
N ALA A 5 -24.05 -21.51 4.22
CA ALA A 5 -23.01 -20.49 4.17
C ALA A 5 -22.41 -20.28 5.57
N PRO A 6 -21.08 -20.11 5.70
CA PRO A 6 -20.46 -19.82 6.98
C PRO A 6 -21.07 -18.54 7.57
N SER A 7 -21.59 -18.63 8.79
CA SER A 7 -22.10 -17.49 9.54
C SER A 7 -20.92 -16.73 10.14
N PHE A 8 -20.58 -15.57 9.57
CA PHE A 8 -19.59 -14.67 10.15
C PHE A 8 -20.27 -13.72 11.14
N SER A 9 -19.84 -13.74 12.39
CA SER A 9 -20.23 -12.72 13.37
C SER A 9 -19.33 -11.51 13.21
N LEU A 10 -19.91 -10.35 12.92
CA LEU A 10 -19.17 -9.09 12.89
C LEU A 10 -18.69 -8.70 14.29
N VAL A 11 -17.47 -8.18 14.36
CA VAL A 11 -16.81 -7.81 15.63
C VAL A 11 -17.22 -6.37 16.01
N PRO A 12 -17.60 -6.09 17.28
CA PRO A 12 -17.81 -4.72 17.74
C PRO A 12 -16.52 -3.89 17.64
N VAL A 13 -16.62 -2.63 17.23
CA VAL A 13 -15.45 -1.75 17.13
C VAL A 13 -14.73 -1.56 18.47
N SER A 14 -15.47 -1.60 19.58
CA SER A 14 -14.94 -1.51 20.94
C SER A 14 -14.08 -2.71 21.36
N SER A 15 -14.17 -3.83 20.62
CA SER A 15 -13.34 -5.01 20.85
C SER A 15 -12.01 -4.96 20.11
N VAL A 16 -11.78 -3.96 19.25
CA VAL A 16 -10.51 -3.79 18.54
C VAL A 16 -9.65 -2.76 19.26
N THR A 17 -8.52 -3.21 19.80
CA THR A 17 -7.63 -2.39 20.63
C THR A 17 -6.58 -1.61 19.86
N GLY A 18 -6.20 -2.07 18.66
CA GLY A 18 -5.20 -1.42 17.81
C GLY A 18 -4.76 -2.29 16.65
N CYS A 19 -3.72 -1.87 15.94
CA CYS A 19 -3.05 -2.67 14.91
C CYS A 19 -1.58 -2.93 15.26
N LEU A 20 -1.02 -3.97 14.66
CA LEU A 20 0.40 -4.31 14.74
C LEU A 20 1.05 -4.08 13.38
N HIS A 21 2.13 -3.30 13.36
CA HIS A 21 2.92 -3.18 12.15
C HIS A 21 3.92 -4.35 12.05
N PRO A 22 4.17 -4.94 10.87
CA PRO A 22 5.13 -6.05 10.74
C PRO A 22 6.53 -5.74 11.28
N LEU A 23 6.97 -4.49 11.15
CA LEU A 23 8.26 -4.03 11.69
C LEU A 23 8.30 -3.99 13.23
N GLU A 24 7.15 -3.84 13.89
CA GLU A 24 7.05 -3.89 15.36
C GLU A 24 7.18 -5.33 15.86
N LEU A 25 6.62 -6.29 15.13
CA LEU A 25 6.78 -7.72 15.43
C LEU A 25 8.25 -8.14 15.38
N LEU A 26 9.01 -7.64 14.41
CA LEU A 26 10.44 -7.92 14.31
C LEU A 26 11.25 -7.32 15.47
N ARG A 27 10.78 -6.22 16.07
CA ARG A 27 11.44 -5.53 17.18
C ARG A 27 10.92 -5.96 18.55
N ALA A 28 9.82 -6.71 18.59
CA ALA A 28 9.08 -7.04 19.80
C ALA A 28 9.87 -7.92 20.77
N GLY A 29 10.73 -8.81 20.26
CA GLY A 29 11.45 -9.77 21.10
C GLY A 29 10.50 -10.61 21.93
N SER A 30 10.53 -10.45 23.26
CA SER A 30 9.68 -11.15 24.22
C SER A 30 8.43 -10.38 24.67
N GLN A 31 8.10 -9.24 24.04
CA GLN A 31 6.91 -8.46 24.38
C GLN A 31 5.62 -9.18 23.97
N THR A 32 4.53 -8.92 24.69
CA THR A 32 3.21 -9.47 24.35
C THR A 32 2.58 -8.73 23.17
N LEU A 33 1.70 -9.40 22.42
CA LEU A 33 0.97 -8.74 21.33
C LEU A 33 0.12 -7.56 21.84
N GLY A 34 -0.52 -7.73 23.00
CA GLY A 34 -1.33 -6.67 23.63
C GLY A 34 -0.54 -5.40 23.92
N SER A 35 0.73 -5.53 24.34
CA SER A 35 1.60 -4.37 24.59
C SER A 35 2.15 -3.71 23.32
N LEU A 36 1.98 -4.34 22.15
CA LEU A 36 2.41 -3.82 20.86
C LEU A 36 1.23 -3.19 20.09
N CYS A 37 -0.01 -3.67 20.31
CA CYS A 37 -1.24 -3.17 19.69
C CYS A 37 -1.67 -1.79 20.22
N ASN A 38 -0.82 -0.77 20.15
CA ASN A 38 -1.12 0.57 20.67
C ASN A 38 -1.38 1.60 19.57
N GLU A 39 -1.16 1.26 18.30
CA GLU A 39 -1.39 2.22 17.22
C GLU A 39 -2.88 2.53 17.03
N PRO A 40 -3.26 3.82 16.98
CA PRO A 40 -4.65 4.21 16.82
C PRO A 40 -5.14 3.87 15.41
N LEU A 41 -6.16 3.01 15.35
CA LEU A 41 -6.84 2.66 14.10
C LEU A 41 -7.71 3.81 13.60
N VAL A 42 -7.65 4.07 12.30
CA VAL A 42 -8.56 5.04 11.66
C VAL A 42 -9.92 4.39 11.48
N LEU A 43 -10.97 4.98 12.06
CA LEU A 43 -12.35 4.52 11.83
C LEU A 43 -12.92 5.16 10.56
N ILE A 44 -13.42 4.33 9.66
CA ILE A 44 -13.92 4.73 8.34
C ILE A 44 -15.35 4.22 8.20
N PRO A 45 -16.36 5.11 8.13
CA PRO A 45 -17.73 4.72 7.79
C PRO A 45 -17.78 4.00 6.45
N ASP A 46 -18.59 2.94 6.34
CA ASP A 46 -18.77 2.11 5.14
C ASP A 46 -19.20 2.88 3.88
N MET A 47 -19.92 3.98 4.04
CA MET A 47 -20.33 4.86 2.93
C MET A 47 -19.25 5.85 2.46
N THR A 48 -18.04 5.81 3.04
CA THR A 48 -16.95 6.73 2.68
C THR A 48 -16.31 6.32 1.35
N SER A 49 -16.04 7.28 0.46
CA SER A 49 -15.28 7.01 -0.77
C SER A 49 -13.80 6.67 -0.49
N ALA A 50 -13.13 6.01 -1.44
CA ALA A 50 -11.70 5.67 -1.29
C ALA A 50 -10.79 6.89 -1.09
N LEU A 51 -11.09 8.01 -1.77
CA LEU A 51 -10.31 9.25 -1.65
C LEU A 51 -10.51 9.91 -0.27
N GLU A 52 -11.75 10.01 0.20
CA GLU A 52 -12.04 10.55 1.54
C GLU A 52 -11.47 9.64 2.63
N ALA A 53 -11.56 8.31 2.46
CA ALA A 53 -10.94 7.35 3.36
C ALA A 53 -9.43 7.57 3.45
N LEU A 54 -8.76 7.77 2.31
CA LEU A 54 -7.33 8.07 2.24
C LEU A 54 -6.98 9.37 2.99
N GLN A 55 -7.80 10.42 2.86
CA GLN A 55 -7.60 11.70 3.56
C GLN A 55 -7.72 11.58 5.09
N ARG A 56 -8.41 10.55 5.60
CA ARG A 56 -8.50 10.30 7.05
C ARG A 56 -7.21 9.72 7.64
N PHE A 57 -6.35 9.12 6.83
CA PHE A 57 -5.04 8.67 7.29
C PHE A 57 -4.11 9.88 7.50
N ARG A 58 -3.88 10.25 8.77
CA ARG A 58 -2.91 11.28 9.16
C ARG A 58 -1.69 10.65 9.82
N GLY A 59 -0.51 11.21 9.56
CA GLY A 59 0.73 10.82 10.23
C GLY A 59 1.16 9.37 9.97
N LYS A 60 1.30 8.59 11.04
CA LYS A 60 1.82 7.20 11.02
C LYS A 60 0.74 6.13 10.90
N ASN A 61 -0.53 6.49 10.72
CA ASN A 61 -1.58 5.49 10.65
C ASN A 61 -1.46 4.69 9.34
N HIS A 62 -1.33 3.38 9.44
CA HIS A 62 -1.17 2.49 8.29
C HIS A 62 -2.42 1.66 7.97
N ALA A 63 -3.27 1.40 8.98
CA ALA A 63 -4.48 0.61 8.86
C ALA A 63 -5.71 1.36 9.37
N GLY A 64 -6.85 1.08 8.75
CA GLY A 64 -8.16 1.60 9.14
C GLY A 64 -9.20 0.49 9.20
N LEU A 65 -10.20 0.67 10.06
CA LEU A 65 -11.36 -0.21 10.16
C LEU A 65 -12.52 0.41 9.39
N VAL A 66 -13.12 -0.38 8.51
CA VAL A 66 -14.41 -0.04 7.90
C VAL A 66 -15.51 -0.42 8.88
N VAL A 67 -16.31 0.55 9.31
CA VAL A 67 -17.29 0.40 10.39
C VAL A 67 -18.68 0.78 9.91
N SER A 68 -19.67 -0.04 10.27
CA SER A 68 -21.09 0.25 10.10
C SER A 68 -21.86 -0.19 11.35
N ALA A 69 -22.78 0.65 11.83
CA ALA A 69 -23.57 0.38 13.04
C ALA A 69 -22.73 -0.11 14.26
N GLY A 70 -21.53 0.46 14.45
CA GLY A 70 -20.61 0.10 15.54
C GLY A 70 -19.89 -1.25 15.38
N LYS A 71 -20.01 -1.89 14.20
CA LYS A 71 -19.38 -3.18 13.89
C LYS A 71 -18.36 -3.05 12.77
N VAL A 72 -17.30 -3.83 12.85
CA VAL A 72 -16.24 -3.88 11.85
C VAL A 72 -16.69 -4.73 10.67
N HIS A 73 -16.81 -4.11 9.51
CA HIS A 73 -17.11 -4.77 8.23
C HIS A 73 -15.84 -5.23 7.51
N GLY A 74 -14.74 -4.52 7.71
CA GLY A 74 -13.48 -4.83 7.04
C GLY A 74 -12.32 -4.00 7.54
N VAL A 75 -11.16 -4.27 6.97
CA VAL A 75 -9.90 -3.55 7.22
C VAL A 75 -9.43 -3.01 5.89
N VAL A 76 -8.83 -1.82 5.93
CA VAL A 76 -8.23 -1.20 4.75
C VAL A 76 -6.85 -0.66 5.10
N LEU A 77 -5.88 -0.90 4.22
CA LEU A 77 -4.54 -0.36 4.37
C LEU A 77 -4.40 0.95 3.58
N ARG A 78 -3.66 1.90 4.16
CA ARG A 78 -3.35 3.18 3.51
C ARG A 78 -2.67 2.97 2.14
N THR A 79 -1.78 1.97 2.05
CA THR A 79 -1.05 1.63 0.82
C THR A 79 -1.98 1.12 -0.28
N GLU A 80 -3.02 0.35 0.06
CA GLU A 80 -4.02 -0.14 -0.89
C GLU A 80 -4.88 0.99 -1.43
N LEU A 81 -5.31 1.91 -0.56
CA LEU A 81 -6.05 3.11 -0.99
C LEU A 81 -5.20 4.03 -1.86
N LEU A 82 -3.92 4.21 -1.53
CA LEU A 82 -2.98 4.96 -2.36
C LEU A 82 -2.82 4.30 -3.74
N ALA A 83 -2.59 2.99 -3.77
CA ALA A 83 -2.46 2.24 -5.01
C ALA A 83 -3.72 2.34 -5.87
N PHE A 84 -4.90 2.26 -5.27
CA PHE A 84 -6.17 2.45 -5.96
C PHE A 84 -6.33 3.86 -6.53
N CYS A 85 -6.07 4.90 -5.73
CA CYS A 85 -6.18 6.30 -6.17
C CYS A 85 -5.18 6.61 -7.29
N LEU A 86 -3.95 6.09 -7.19
CA LEU A 86 -2.94 6.23 -8.23
C LEU A 86 -3.31 5.42 -9.46
N ALA A 87 -3.74 4.15 -9.37
CA ALA A 87 -4.14 3.38 -10.55
C ALA A 87 -5.29 4.04 -11.34
N GLY A 88 -6.15 4.78 -10.67
CA GLY A 88 -7.18 5.63 -11.29
C GLY A 88 -6.60 6.73 -12.19
N THR A 89 -5.43 7.29 -11.87
CA THR A 89 -4.79 8.33 -12.71
C THR A 89 -4.19 7.78 -14.00
N TRP A 90 -3.94 6.47 -14.08
CA TRP A 90 -3.39 5.82 -15.29
C TRP A 90 -4.51 5.36 -16.25
N ARG A 91 -5.76 5.32 -15.78
CA ARG A 91 -6.92 4.96 -16.61
C ARG A 91 -7.54 6.16 -17.33
N SER A 92 -7.05 7.37 -17.09
CA SER A 92 -7.54 8.60 -17.74
C SER A 92 -6.85 8.96 -19.07
N ASP A 93 -5.86 8.18 -19.54
CA ASP A 93 -5.22 8.39 -20.86
C ASP A 93 -5.50 7.23 -21.84
N SER A 94 -6.77 6.89 -22.03
CA SER A 94 -7.16 5.93 -23.10
C SER A 94 -8.23 6.45 -24.05
N LEU A 95 -8.37 7.78 -24.18
CA LEU A 95 -9.16 8.41 -25.23
C LEU A 95 -8.53 9.74 -25.67
N MET A 96 -7.38 9.69 -26.35
CA MET A 96 -7.00 10.52 -27.51
C MET A 96 -5.47 10.46 -27.71
N GLY A 97 -5.06 10.16 -28.94
CA GLY A 97 -3.71 10.48 -29.41
C GLY A 97 -2.92 9.27 -29.86
N SER A 98 -3.16 8.83 -31.10
CA SER A 98 -2.17 8.13 -31.90
C SER A 98 -0.83 8.85 -31.85
N ALA A 99 0.19 8.18 -31.28
CA ALA A 99 1.55 8.33 -31.73
C ALA A 99 2.26 6.98 -31.54
N MET A 100 2.24 6.17 -32.61
CA MET A 100 3.30 5.21 -32.85
C MET A 100 4.63 5.96 -32.79
N VAL A 101 5.45 5.69 -31.78
CA VAL A 101 6.89 5.91 -31.87
C VAL A 101 7.55 4.55 -31.70
N SER A 102 7.92 3.98 -32.84
CA SER A 102 8.78 2.82 -32.96
C SER A 102 10.21 3.14 -32.49
N MET A 103 10.68 2.36 -31.50
CA MET A 103 12.04 1.77 -31.38
C MET A 103 13.27 2.72 -31.31
N PRO A 104 14.48 2.26 -30.85
CA PRO A 104 14.90 0.88 -30.62
C PRO A 104 15.55 0.57 -29.26
N LEU A 105 15.61 -0.73 -29.00
CA LEU A 105 16.46 -1.39 -28.00
C LEU A 105 17.94 -1.16 -28.31
N THR A 106 18.71 -0.60 -27.38
CA THR A 106 20.18 -0.65 -27.40
C THR A 106 20.65 -1.59 -26.28
N PRO A 107 21.33 -2.70 -26.59
CA PRO A 107 21.88 -3.57 -25.55
C PRO A 107 23.20 -3.01 -25.01
N ALA A 108 23.35 -3.07 -23.69
CA ALA A 108 24.61 -2.84 -22.99
C ALA A 108 25.64 -3.92 -23.35
N ARG A 109 26.88 -3.52 -23.69
CA ARG A 109 28.01 -4.45 -23.74
C ARG A 109 29.24 -3.85 -23.07
N ARG A 110 29.62 -4.46 -21.94
CA ARG A 110 30.92 -4.33 -21.27
C ARG A 110 32.04 -4.83 -22.18
N GLY A 111 33.19 -4.18 -22.15
CA GLY A 111 34.48 -4.83 -22.40
C GLY A 111 35.54 -3.93 -23.04
N GLY A 112 36.68 -3.76 -22.35
CA GLY A 112 38.00 -3.78 -22.99
C GLY A 112 38.82 -2.49 -23.03
N SER A 113 39.64 -2.32 -21.98
CA SER A 113 41.04 -1.84 -21.95
C SER A 113 41.43 -0.40 -22.39
N PRO A 114 42.33 0.27 -21.63
CA PRO A 114 42.89 1.58 -22.00
C PRO A 114 44.17 1.43 -22.85
N PRO A 115 44.57 2.44 -23.63
CA PRO A 115 45.95 2.58 -24.05
C PRO A 115 46.73 3.54 -23.13
N ALA A 116 47.94 3.11 -22.79
CA ALA A 116 48.97 3.84 -22.08
C ALA A 116 49.79 4.75 -23.01
N ASP A 117 50.40 5.75 -22.39
CA ASP A 117 51.63 6.46 -22.74
C ASP A 117 51.75 7.27 -24.05
N GLY A 118 52.17 8.53 -23.88
CA GLY A 118 53.36 9.00 -24.59
C GLY A 118 53.27 10.33 -25.35
N TYR A 119 53.88 11.36 -24.74
CA TYR A 119 54.65 12.47 -25.35
C TYR A 119 54.02 13.32 -26.47
N SER A 120 53.87 14.63 -26.23
CA SER A 120 54.61 15.62 -27.03
C SER A 120 54.57 17.02 -26.44
N THR A 121 55.74 17.64 -26.48
CA THR A 121 56.10 19.02 -26.16
C THR A 121 55.40 20.04 -27.08
N GLY A 122 55.00 21.16 -26.49
CA GLY A 122 54.56 22.39 -27.15
C GLY A 122 54.30 23.46 -26.13
#